data_AF-A0A2V4DEV6-F1
#
_entry.id   AF-A0A2V4DEV6-F1
#
_cell.length_a   1.000
_cell.length_b   1.000
_cell.length_c   1.000
_cell.angle_alpha   90.00
_cell.angle_beta   90.00
_cell.angle_gamma   90.00
#
_symmetry.space_group_name_H-M   'P 1'
#
loop_
_entity.id
_entity.type
_entity.pdbx_description
1 polymer ?
#
loop_
_entity_poly.entity_id
_entity_poly.type
_entity_poly.pdbx_seq_one_letter_code
_entity_poly.pdbx_strand_id
1 'polypeptide(L)'
;MASAFLWSDIWAGGLIGFREAVEAALIIGVLLTWLARSERGDLANWIWKGVGAGVLASIVVAVLFAWVWGGVESFKEHAAMFEGILEIAAAVLLTAVIIHFIRHPSAVELEEWADEAYRTKQGAGLFMISFLSVWREGSETVIFIGAGTDGFGAVVGVGIGIVSATLLAYAFFKRGMEVDITKLFKVTNVLLILFAAGLVAHGFHELQQAGVAPIVVEHIWDVNPDVSDADVADGNYPALHEKGVIGGIFKALFGWNGNPALLEVVLWSAYVGGMVYFSKKLGGATHTSE
;
A
#
# COMPACT_ATOMS: atom_id res chain seq x y z
N MET A 1 -14.35 -12.28 -20.35
CA MET A 1 -12.91 -12.59 -20.29
C MET A 1 -12.02 -11.37 -20.11
N ALA A 2 -11.48 -10.71 -21.17
CA ALA A 2 -10.46 -9.68 -20.98
C ALA A 2 -10.94 -8.46 -20.17
N SER A 3 -12.19 -8.04 -20.34
CA SER A 3 -12.73 -6.85 -19.66
C SER A 3 -12.84 -7.03 -18.14
N ALA A 4 -13.34 -8.16 -17.64
CA ALA A 4 -13.55 -8.37 -16.20
C ALA A 4 -12.25 -8.44 -15.42
N PHE A 5 -11.24 -9.14 -15.96
CA PHE A 5 -9.89 -9.21 -15.42
C PHE A 5 -9.18 -7.84 -15.48
N LEU A 6 -9.34 -7.12 -16.59
CA LEU A 6 -8.85 -5.74 -16.68
C LEU A 6 -9.49 -4.83 -15.62
N TRP A 7 -10.80 -4.99 -15.33
CA TRP A 7 -11.46 -4.20 -14.30
C TRP A 7 -10.94 -4.52 -12.90
N SER A 8 -10.73 -5.80 -12.53
CA SER A 8 -10.18 -6.15 -11.22
C SER A 8 -8.79 -5.56 -11.02
N ASP A 9 -7.93 -5.65 -12.03
CA ASP A 9 -6.56 -5.13 -11.95
C ASP A 9 -6.56 -3.59 -11.88
N ILE A 10 -7.39 -2.93 -12.70
CA ILE A 10 -7.58 -1.47 -12.67
C ILE A 10 -8.06 -1.01 -11.29
N TRP A 11 -8.99 -1.74 -10.68
CA TRP A 11 -9.49 -1.39 -9.35
C TRP A 11 -8.44 -1.61 -8.27
N ALA A 12 -7.75 -2.76 -8.27
CA ALA A 12 -6.70 -3.07 -7.30
C ALA A 12 -5.54 -2.06 -7.40
N GLY A 13 -5.01 -1.84 -8.60
CA GLY A 13 -4.00 -0.83 -8.86
C GLY A 13 -4.49 0.58 -8.53
N GLY A 14 -5.75 0.89 -8.82
CA GLY A 14 -6.36 2.18 -8.50
C GLY A 14 -6.46 2.45 -7.00
N LEU A 15 -6.80 1.44 -6.21
CA LEU A 15 -6.84 1.57 -4.75
C LEU A 15 -5.44 1.74 -4.15
N ILE A 16 -4.45 0.99 -4.64
CA ILE A 16 -3.04 1.14 -4.25
C ILE A 16 -2.55 2.54 -4.61
N GLY A 17 -2.62 2.91 -5.89
CA GLY A 17 -2.16 4.21 -6.37
C GLY A 17 -2.89 5.39 -5.71
N PHE A 18 -4.18 5.25 -5.40
CA PHE A 18 -4.94 6.25 -4.66
C PHE A 18 -4.42 6.42 -3.23
N ARG A 19 -4.21 5.32 -2.49
CA ARG A 19 -3.70 5.35 -1.11
C ARG A 19 -2.34 6.05 -1.04
N GLU A 20 -1.37 5.54 -1.80
CA GLU A 20 0.01 6.03 -1.79
C GLU A 20 0.07 7.50 -2.23
N ALA A 21 -0.71 7.87 -3.25
CA ALA A 21 -0.78 9.25 -3.69
C ALA A 21 -1.49 10.18 -2.71
N VAL A 22 -2.49 9.72 -1.96
CA VAL A 22 -3.12 10.52 -0.89
C VAL A 22 -2.10 10.79 0.22
N GLU A 23 -1.35 9.78 0.65
CA GLU A 23 -0.34 9.93 1.70
C GLU A 23 0.76 10.90 1.30
N ALA A 24 1.30 10.74 0.08
CA ALA A 24 2.25 11.70 -0.48
C ALA A 24 1.63 13.11 -0.60
N ALA A 25 0.42 13.24 -1.14
CA ALA A 25 -0.23 14.53 -1.35
C ALA A 25 -0.56 15.27 -0.04
N LEU A 26 -0.83 14.54 1.04
CA LEU A 26 -1.06 15.13 2.37
C LEU A 26 0.21 15.72 2.95
N ILE A 27 1.34 15.00 2.89
CA ILE A 27 2.63 15.52 3.35
C ILE A 27 3.00 16.78 2.57
N ILE A 28 2.90 16.71 1.24
CA ILE A 28 3.19 17.86 0.36
C ILE A 28 2.25 19.03 0.65
N GLY A 29 0.97 18.76 0.85
CA GLY A 29 0.00 19.81 1.13
C GLY A 29 0.14 20.45 2.51
N VAL A 30 0.56 19.71 3.54
CA VAL A 30 0.94 20.28 4.84
C VAL A 30 2.13 21.22 4.69
N LEU A 31 3.17 20.81 3.96
CA LEU A 31 4.35 21.66 3.71
C LEU A 31 4.00 22.93 2.93
N LEU A 32 3.16 22.83 1.89
CA LEU A 32 2.70 23.98 1.12
C LEU A 32 1.81 24.91 1.94
N THR A 33 0.94 24.36 2.79
CA THR A 33 0.07 25.13 3.69
C THR A 33 0.89 25.87 4.76
N TRP A 34 1.91 25.22 5.31
CA TRP A 34 2.85 25.84 6.26
C TRP A 34 3.63 27.00 5.62
N LEU A 35 4.15 26.82 4.39
CA LEU A 35 4.82 27.89 3.65
C LEU A 35 3.89 29.07 3.36
N ALA A 36 2.64 28.79 2.99
CA ALA A 36 1.64 29.81 2.72
C ALA A 36 1.29 30.62 3.97
N ARG A 37 1.17 29.97 5.14
CA ARG A 37 0.92 30.63 6.44
C ARG A 37 2.12 31.42 6.96
N SER A 38 3.34 31.01 6.57
CA SER A 38 4.59 31.60 7.06
C SER A 38 5.13 32.71 6.15
N GLU A 39 4.34 33.20 5.18
CA GLU A 39 4.71 34.21 4.17
C GLU A 39 5.98 33.86 3.34
N ARG A 40 6.26 32.56 3.18
CA ARG A 40 7.47 32.04 2.49
C ARG A 40 7.14 31.30 1.21
N GLY A 41 6.10 31.75 0.49
CA GLY A 41 5.64 31.11 -0.74
C GLY A 41 6.76 30.85 -1.76
N ASP A 42 7.81 31.67 -1.75
CA ASP A 42 8.99 31.59 -2.61
C ASP A 42 9.72 30.24 -2.55
N LEU A 43 9.60 29.51 -1.43
CA LEU A 43 10.24 28.21 -1.22
C LEU A 43 9.41 27.03 -1.76
N ALA A 44 8.17 27.25 -2.22
CA ALA A 44 7.31 26.19 -2.77
C ALA A 44 7.97 25.49 -3.98
N ASN A 45 8.82 26.21 -4.72
CA ASN A 45 9.59 25.64 -5.83
C ASN A 45 10.53 24.50 -5.39
N TRP A 46 11.05 24.53 -4.16
CA TRP A 46 11.89 23.45 -3.66
C TRP A 46 11.09 22.18 -3.37
N ILE A 47 9.86 22.32 -2.89
CA ILE A 47 8.93 21.21 -2.70
C ILE A 47 8.61 20.56 -4.04
N TRP A 48 8.22 21.35 -5.05
CA TRP A 48 7.89 20.81 -6.37
C TRP A 48 9.09 20.14 -7.06
N LYS A 49 10.30 20.67 -6.87
CA LYS A 49 11.54 20.00 -7.32
C LYS A 49 11.74 18.65 -6.64
N GLY A 50 11.47 18.57 -5.32
CA GLY A 50 11.57 17.32 -4.58
C GLY A 50 10.53 16.30 -5.03
N VAL A 51 9.27 16.72 -5.20
CA VAL A 51 8.19 15.88 -5.77
C VAL A 51 8.62 15.33 -7.14
N GLY A 52 9.07 16.20 -8.06
CA GLY A 52 9.51 15.78 -9.38
C GLY A 52 10.67 14.78 -9.34
N ALA A 53 11.67 15.02 -8.48
CA ALA A 53 12.78 14.11 -8.27
C ALA A 53 12.34 12.76 -7.66
N GLY A 54 11.37 12.77 -6.75
CA GLY A 54 10.84 11.57 -6.10
C GLY A 54 10.06 10.69 -7.07
N VAL A 55 9.24 11.30 -7.94
CA VAL A 55 8.56 10.58 -9.02
C VAL A 55 9.57 9.94 -9.98
N LEU A 56 10.59 10.70 -10.41
CA LEU A 56 11.64 10.17 -11.28
C LEU A 56 12.39 9.00 -10.63
N ALA A 57 12.74 9.12 -9.34
CA ALA A 57 13.41 8.05 -8.61
C ALA A 57 12.51 6.80 -8.49
N SER A 58 11.20 6.97 -8.30
CA SER A 58 10.24 5.86 -8.24
C SER A 58 10.12 5.14 -9.59
N ILE A 59 10.15 5.87 -10.70
CA ILE A 59 10.21 5.28 -12.04
C ILE A 59 11.50 4.51 -12.25
N VAL A 60 12.64 5.01 -11.76
CA VAL A 60 13.91 4.27 -11.79
C VAL A 60 13.79 2.97 -11.00
N VAL A 61 13.17 2.99 -9.81
CA VAL A 61 12.89 1.77 -9.04
C VAL A 61 12.01 0.81 -9.86
N ALA A 62 10.95 1.30 -10.51
CA ALA A 62 10.10 0.48 -11.38
C ALA A 62 10.86 -0.19 -12.53
N VAL A 63 11.73 0.56 -13.21
CA VAL A 63 12.54 0.04 -14.32
C VAL A 63 13.57 -0.97 -13.84
N LEU A 64 14.26 -0.69 -12.72
CA LEU A 64 15.22 -1.61 -12.13
C LEU A 64 14.53 -2.89 -11.66
N PHE A 65 13.37 -2.76 -11.03
CA PHE A 65 12.54 -3.88 -10.62
C PHE A 65 12.14 -4.72 -11.84
N ALA A 66 11.55 -4.11 -12.88
CA ALA A 66 11.18 -4.79 -14.12
C ALA A 66 12.38 -5.42 -14.86
N TRP A 67 13.55 -4.80 -14.82
CA TRP A 67 14.77 -5.33 -15.46
C TRP A 67 15.32 -6.56 -14.74
N VAL A 68 15.36 -6.52 -13.40
CA VAL A 68 15.75 -7.67 -12.58
C VAL A 68 14.73 -8.81 -12.72
N TRP A 69 13.45 -8.49 -12.85
CA TRP A 69 12.35 -9.46 -12.86
C TRP A 69 12.03 -10.05 -14.24
N GLY A 70 11.98 -9.22 -15.28
CA GLY A 70 11.61 -9.62 -16.65
C GLY A 70 12.70 -10.36 -17.41
N GLY A 71 13.93 -10.41 -16.88
CA GLY A 71 15.07 -11.06 -17.51
C GLY A 71 15.20 -12.57 -17.26
N VAL A 72 14.28 -13.19 -16.49
CA VAL A 72 14.51 -14.55 -16.00
C VAL A 72 13.37 -15.51 -16.37
N GLU A 73 13.35 -15.93 -17.64
CA GLU A 73 12.49 -17.02 -18.15
C GLU A 73 12.74 -18.39 -17.48
N SER A 74 13.82 -18.52 -16.70
CA SER A 74 14.19 -19.74 -15.96
C SER A 74 13.32 -20.03 -14.72
N PHE A 75 12.42 -19.12 -14.31
CA PHE A 75 11.70 -19.24 -13.02
C PHE A 75 10.33 -19.92 -13.05
N LYS A 76 9.80 -20.35 -14.21
CA LYS A 76 8.45 -20.94 -14.26
C LYS A 76 8.24 -22.14 -13.31
N GLU A 77 9.27 -22.97 -13.10
CA GLU A 77 9.20 -24.09 -12.14
C GLU A 77 9.22 -23.66 -10.68
N HIS A 78 9.70 -22.46 -10.36
CA HIS A 78 9.83 -21.94 -9.00
C HIS A 78 8.99 -20.67 -8.76
N ALA A 79 8.05 -20.38 -9.66
CA ALA A 79 7.28 -19.14 -9.66
C ALA A 79 6.50 -18.98 -8.35
N ALA A 80 5.74 -19.99 -7.93
CA ALA A 80 4.99 -19.98 -6.68
C ALA A 80 5.89 -19.79 -5.43
N MET A 81 7.07 -20.43 -5.40
CA MET A 81 8.00 -20.25 -4.29
C MET A 81 8.49 -18.80 -4.21
N PHE A 82 8.78 -18.23 -5.36
CA PHE A 82 9.34 -16.89 -5.49
C PHE A 82 8.29 -15.81 -5.21
N GLU A 83 7.07 -15.99 -5.70
CA GLU A 83 5.89 -15.17 -5.41
C GLU A 83 5.61 -15.17 -3.90
N GLY A 84 5.58 -16.36 -3.27
CA GLY A 84 5.41 -16.47 -1.83
C GLY A 84 6.51 -15.78 -1.02
N ILE A 85 7.79 -15.92 -1.39
CA ILE A 85 8.90 -15.21 -0.73
C ILE A 85 8.75 -13.69 -0.87
N LEU A 86 8.35 -13.23 -2.05
CA LEU A 86 8.15 -11.81 -2.32
C LEU A 86 7.02 -11.22 -1.48
N GLU A 87 5.88 -11.88 -1.41
CA GLU A 87 4.73 -11.42 -0.64
C GLU A 87 5.08 -11.34 0.85
N ILE A 88 5.85 -12.29 1.37
CA ILE A 88 6.37 -12.25 2.74
C ILE A 88 7.37 -11.10 2.93
N ALA A 89 8.28 -10.87 1.98
CA ALA A 89 9.21 -9.75 2.05
C ALA A 89 8.49 -8.39 2.02
N ALA A 90 7.48 -8.26 1.16
CA ALA A 90 6.60 -7.10 1.08
C ALA A 90 5.83 -6.90 2.40
N ALA A 91 5.30 -7.97 2.99
CA ALA A 91 4.65 -7.93 4.29
C ALA A 91 5.59 -7.45 5.40
N VAL A 92 6.86 -7.88 5.42
CA VAL A 92 7.86 -7.43 6.40
C VAL A 92 8.16 -5.93 6.23
N LEU A 93 8.38 -5.48 5.00
CA LEU A 93 8.60 -4.06 4.70
C LEU A 93 7.41 -3.21 5.11
N LEU A 94 6.20 -3.64 4.74
CA LEU A 94 4.97 -2.96 5.09
C LEU A 94 4.73 -2.97 6.61
N THR A 95 5.11 -4.04 7.31
CA THR A 95 5.07 -4.08 8.78
C THR A 95 6.00 -3.02 9.39
N ALA A 96 7.20 -2.84 8.84
CA ALA A 96 8.13 -1.81 9.32
C ALA A 96 7.54 -0.40 9.14
N VAL A 97 6.87 -0.15 8.01
CA VAL A 97 6.12 1.08 7.71
C VAL A 97 4.97 1.31 8.68
N ILE A 98 4.12 0.30 8.88
CA ILE A 98 2.99 0.34 9.82
C ILE A 98 3.50 0.66 11.23
N ILE A 99 4.55 -0.03 11.69
CA ILE A 99 5.14 0.20 13.01
C ILE A 99 5.71 1.62 13.13
N HIS A 100 6.33 2.15 12.07
CA HIS A 100 6.84 3.52 12.04
C HIS A 100 5.70 4.54 12.24
N PHE A 101 4.57 4.36 11.56
CA PHE A 101 3.37 5.20 11.73
C PHE A 101 2.68 5.03 13.08
N ILE A 102 2.62 3.80 13.63
CA ILE A 102 2.07 3.55 14.98
C ILE A 102 2.90 4.26 16.06
N ARG A 103 4.22 4.37 15.84
CA ARG A 103 5.16 4.98 16.80
C ARG A 103 5.18 6.51 16.80
N HIS A 104 4.65 7.17 15.76
CA HIS A 104 4.61 8.63 15.69
C HIS A 104 3.16 9.15 15.71
N PRO A 105 2.68 9.67 16.85
CA PRO A 105 1.50 10.50 16.85
C PRO A 105 1.87 11.90 17.36
N SER A 106 2.25 12.84 16.49
CA SER A 106 1.83 14.24 16.64
C SER A 106 2.20 15.11 15.42
N ALA A 107 1.36 16.13 15.17
CA ALA A 107 1.74 17.27 14.35
C ALA A 107 2.97 18.03 14.92
N VAL A 108 3.32 17.78 16.19
CA VAL A 108 4.42 18.42 16.92
C VAL A 108 5.79 17.91 16.48
N GLU A 109 5.97 16.61 16.23
CA GLU A 109 7.24 16.08 15.67
C GLU A 109 7.47 16.52 14.21
N LEU A 110 6.38 16.66 13.44
CA LEU A 110 6.42 17.26 12.11
C LEU A 110 6.75 18.76 12.18
N GLU A 111 6.25 19.49 13.18
CA GLU A 111 6.62 20.88 13.47
C GLU A 111 8.09 21.00 13.92
N GLU A 112 8.60 20.11 14.77
CA GLU A 112 10.01 20.08 15.20
C GLU A 112 10.97 19.73 14.05
N TRP A 113 10.62 18.77 13.20
CA TRP A 113 11.39 18.49 11.98
C TRP A 113 11.35 19.64 10.98
N ALA A 114 10.21 20.33 10.86
CA ALA A 114 10.10 21.53 10.04
C ALA A 114 10.97 22.68 10.61
N ASP A 115 10.98 22.89 11.93
CA ASP A 115 11.79 23.91 12.61
C ASP A 115 13.31 23.61 12.53
N GLU A 116 13.71 22.35 12.67
CA GLU A 116 15.11 21.92 12.56
C GLU A 116 15.61 22.04 11.10
N ALA A 117 14.81 21.59 10.13
CA ALA A 117 15.11 21.73 8.70
C ALA A 117 15.16 23.20 8.26
N TYR A 118 14.35 24.05 8.88
CA TYR A 118 14.32 25.49 8.66
C TYR A 118 15.59 26.19 9.20
N ARG A 119 16.18 25.71 10.30
CA ARG A 119 17.41 26.27 10.88
C ARG A 119 18.68 26.03 10.06
N THR A 120 18.77 24.98 9.26
CA THR A 120 20.05 24.58 8.64
C THR A 120 20.18 24.84 7.14
N LYS A 121 19.15 24.64 6.30
CA LYS A 121 19.28 24.77 4.82
C LYS A 121 18.01 25.21 4.06
N GLN A 122 17.08 25.95 4.69
CA GLN A 122 15.82 26.57 4.20
C GLN A 122 15.10 25.96 2.97
N GLY A 123 15.70 25.88 1.77
CA GLY A 123 15.11 25.22 0.59
C GLY A 123 15.52 23.75 0.38
N ALA A 124 16.74 23.36 0.73
CA ALA A 124 17.23 22.00 0.51
C ALA A 124 16.57 20.97 1.45
N GLY A 125 16.18 21.40 2.66
CA GLY A 125 15.41 20.57 3.60
C GLY A 125 14.02 20.25 3.06
N LEU A 126 13.30 21.27 2.55
CA LEU A 126 11.98 21.10 1.94
C LEU A 126 12.03 20.21 0.69
N PHE A 127 13.08 20.37 -0.13
CA PHE A 127 13.35 19.46 -1.24
C PHE A 127 13.55 18.02 -0.75
N MET A 128 14.41 17.80 0.25
CA MET A 128 14.72 16.46 0.73
C MET A 128 13.51 15.77 1.34
N ILE A 129 12.72 16.48 2.15
CA ILE A 129 11.50 15.93 2.76
C ILE A 129 10.49 15.55 1.67
N SER A 130 10.19 16.47 0.76
CA SER A 130 9.26 16.16 -0.36
C SER A 130 9.76 15.06 -1.29
N PHE A 131 11.07 15.03 -1.58
CA PHE A 131 11.71 13.96 -2.35
C PHE A 131 11.56 12.61 -1.68
N LEU A 132 11.98 12.48 -0.41
CA LEU A 132 11.96 11.22 0.31
C LEU A 132 10.53 10.70 0.53
N SER A 133 9.59 11.59 0.83
CA SER A 133 8.18 11.21 0.96
C SER A 133 7.62 10.66 -0.34
N VAL A 134 7.76 11.38 -1.46
CA VAL A 134 7.22 10.91 -2.75
C VAL A 134 7.96 9.69 -3.28
N TRP A 135 9.29 9.62 -3.10
CA TRP A 135 10.07 8.45 -3.49
C TRP A 135 9.69 7.21 -2.69
N ARG A 136 9.43 7.36 -1.38
CA ARG A 136 8.99 6.25 -0.54
C ARG A 136 7.65 5.71 -1.00
N GLU A 137 6.60 6.54 -1.02
CA GLU A 137 5.26 6.07 -1.43
C GLU A 137 5.26 5.57 -2.89
N GLY A 138 6.05 6.19 -3.76
CA GLY A 138 6.22 5.75 -5.15
C GLY A 138 6.96 4.42 -5.27
N SER A 139 7.96 4.15 -4.43
CA SER A 139 8.67 2.85 -4.39
C SER A 139 7.80 1.75 -3.79
N GLU A 140 7.02 2.07 -2.75
CA GLU A 140 6.01 1.18 -2.17
C GLU A 140 4.95 0.82 -3.21
N THR A 141 4.45 1.81 -3.97
CA THR A 141 3.53 1.58 -5.11
C THR A 141 4.10 0.58 -6.10
N VAL A 142 5.36 0.74 -6.52
CA VAL A 142 6.03 -0.15 -7.47
C VAL A 142 6.12 -1.58 -6.94
N ILE A 143 6.50 -1.73 -5.68
CA ILE A 143 6.63 -3.05 -5.04
C ILE A 143 5.26 -3.71 -4.90
N PHE A 144 4.22 -2.98 -4.48
CA PHE A 144 2.88 -3.55 -4.31
C PHE A 144 2.24 -3.96 -5.62
N ILE A 145 2.44 -3.19 -6.70
CA ILE A 145 2.01 -3.61 -8.04
C ILE A 145 2.80 -4.87 -8.45
N GLY A 146 4.11 -4.86 -8.26
CA GLY A 146 4.99 -5.95 -8.69
C GLY A 146 4.84 -7.25 -7.90
N ALA A 147 4.31 -7.18 -6.67
CA ALA A 147 4.15 -8.33 -5.78
C ALA A 147 2.72 -8.89 -5.72
N GLY A 148 1.71 -8.16 -6.20
CA GLY A 148 0.30 -8.55 -6.01
C GLY A 148 -0.63 -8.35 -7.21
N THR A 149 -0.12 -7.89 -8.36
CA THR A 149 -0.95 -7.70 -9.57
C THR A 149 -0.20 -8.03 -10.85
N ASP A 150 -0.81 -8.84 -11.71
CA ASP A 150 -0.27 -9.20 -13.02
C ASP A 150 -1.06 -8.54 -14.14
N GLY A 151 -0.64 -7.34 -14.56
CA GLY A 151 -1.20 -6.76 -15.79
C GLY A 151 -1.03 -5.27 -15.99
N PHE A 152 -1.12 -4.87 -17.26
CA PHE A 152 -1.19 -3.46 -17.67
C PHE A 152 -2.41 -2.74 -17.06
N GLY A 153 -3.47 -3.48 -16.72
CA GLY A 153 -4.65 -2.96 -16.02
C GLY A 153 -4.30 -2.32 -14.67
N ALA A 154 -3.43 -2.95 -13.88
CA ALA A 154 -3.01 -2.42 -12.58
C ALA A 154 -2.25 -1.10 -12.72
N VAL A 155 -1.38 -0.98 -13.72
CA VAL A 155 -0.64 0.26 -14.02
C VAL A 155 -1.61 1.39 -14.41
N VAL A 156 -2.61 1.09 -15.24
CA VAL A 156 -3.66 2.06 -15.59
C VAL A 156 -4.47 2.45 -14.35
N GLY A 157 -4.83 1.48 -13.53
CA GLY A 157 -5.46 1.67 -12.23
C GLY A 157 -4.71 2.67 -11.37
N VAL A 158 -3.42 2.45 -11.16
CA VAL A 158 -2.53 3.31 -10.37
C VAL A 158 -2.57 4.74 -10.88
N GLY A 159 -2.51 4.93 -12.20
CA GLY A 159 -2.66 6.25 -12.81
C GLY A 159 -4.00 6.93 -12.46
N ILE A 160 -5.11 6.19 -12.54
CA ILE A 160 -6.45 6.68 -12.13
C ILE A 160 -6.49 7.01 -10.64
N GLY A 161 -5.88 6.18 -9.80
CA GLY A 161 -5.77 6.38 -8.36
C GLY A 161 -4.99 7.64 -8.01
N ILE A 162 -3.80 7.83 -8.60
CA ILE A 162 -2.96 9.01 -8.40
C ILE A 162 -3.70 10.29 -8.83
N VAL A 163 -4.36 10.28 -9.98
CA VAL A 163 -5.14 11.43 -10.47
C VAL A 163 -6.28 11.75 -9.50
N SER A 164 -7.02 10.74 -9.06
CA SER A 164 -8.14 10.89 -8.13
C SER A 164 -7.68 11.43 -6.78
N ALA A 165 -6.57 10.91 -6.24
CA ALA A 165 -5.94 11.36 -5.01
C ALA A 165 -5.48 12.82 -5.10
N THR A 166 -4.84 13.18 -6.22
CA THR A 166 -4.36 14.55 -6.45
C THR A 166 -5.51 15.54 -6.55
N LEU A 167 -6.60 15.19 -7.26
CA LEU A 167 -7.80 16.02 -7.34
C LEU A 167 -8.48 16.19 -5.97
N LEU A 168 -8.53 15.10 -5.20
CA LEU A 168 -9.09 15.10 -3.86
C LEU A 168 -8.25 16.00 -2.93
N ALA A 169 -6.94 15.82 -2.91
CA ALA A 169 -6.02 16.66 -2.13
C ALA A 169 -6.15 18.14 -2.53
N TYR A 170 -6.17 18.45 -3.83
CA TYR A 170 -6.38 19.82 -4.31
C TYR A 170 -7.71 20.41 -3.81
N ALA A 171 -8.80 19.64 -3.88
CA ALA A 171 -10.11 20.08 -3.39
C ALA A 171 -10.11 20.33 -1.87
N PHE A 172 -9.42 19.48 -1.10
CA PHE A 172 -9.25 19.63 0.35
C PHE A 172 -8.50 20.93 0.69
N PHE A 173 -7.31 21.12 0.13
CA PHE A 173 -6.48 22.30 0.42
C PHE A 173 -7.13 23.60 -0.06
N LYS A 174 -7.85 23.56 -1.20
CA LYS A 174 -8.57 24.74 -1.71
C LYS A 174 -9.75 25.16 -0.85
N ARG A 175 -10.44 24.22 -0.18
CA ARG A 175 -11.61 24.51 0.66
C ARG A 175 -11.26 24.81 2.12
N GLY A 176 -9.99 24.70 2.52
CA GLY A 176 -9.57 24.93 3.91
C GLY A 176 -10.26 23.99 4.90
N MET A 177 -10.67 22.80 4.45
CA MET A 177 -11.36 21.84 5.31
C MET A 177 -10.39 21.27 6.34
N GLU A 178 -10.69 21.48 7.62
CA GLU A 178 -9.98 20.86 8.74
C GLU A 178 -10.33 19.37 8.77
N VAL A 179 -9.52 18.56 8.10
CA VAL A 179 -9.59 17.10 8.22
C VAL A 179 -8.78 16.69 9.44
N ASP A 180 -9.37 15.84 10.27
CA ASP A 180 -8.68 15.20 11.37
C ASP A 180 -7.66 14.19 10.78
N ILE A 181 -6.45 14.67 10.51
CA ILE A 181 -5.33 13.91 9.94
C ILE A 181 -5.07 12.64 10.78
N THR A 182 -5.28 12.72 12.10
CA THR A 182 -5.16 11.58 13.01
C THR A 182 -6.20 10.51 12.74
N LYS A 183 -7.46 10.87 12.40
CA LYS A 183 -8.47 9.88 11.99
C LYS A 183 -8.11 9.23 10.66
N LEU A 184 -7.60 9.99 9.70
CA LEU A 184 -7.21 9.44 8.41
C LEU A 184 -6.09 8.42 8.57
N PHE A 185 -5.01 8.78 9.27
CA PHE A 185 -3.91 7.85 9.57
C PHE A 185 -4.37 6.63 10.36
N LYS A 186 -5.31 6.78 11.31
CA LYS A 186 -5.86 5.62 12.03
C LYS A 186 -6.59 4.66 11.09
N VAL A 187 -7.43 5.19 10.19
CA VAL A 187 -8.17 4.36 9.24
C VAL A 187 -7.23 3.70 8.25
N THR A 188 -6.31 4.45 7.64
CA THR A 188 -5.35 3.89 6.67
C THR A 188 -4.45 2.86 7.31
N ASN A 189 -3.97 3.11 8.53
CA ASN A 189 -3.11 2.16 9.25
C ASN A 189 -3.82 0.85 9.61
N VAL A 190 -5.12 0.88 9.95
CA VAL A 190 -5.92 -0.34 10.12
C VAL A 190 -6.01 -1.11 8.80
N LEU A 191 -6.25 -0.43 7.69
CA LEU A 191 -6.28 -1.07 6.37
C LEU A 191 -4.91 -1.68 5.99
N LEU A 192 -3.81 -0.99 6.29
CA LEU A 192 -2.45 -1.50 6.06
C LEU A 192 -2.17 -2.78 6.86
N ILE A 193 -2.62 -2.86 8.12
CA ILE A 193 -2.49 -4.07 8.94
C ILE A 193 -3.25 -5.24 8.29
N LEU A 194 -4.46 -5.01 7.81
CA LEU A 194 -5.26 -6.05 7.14
C LEU A 194 -4.64 -6.47 5.80
N PHE A 195 -4.10 -5.53 5.04
CA PHE A 195 -3.41 -5.80 3.78
C PHE A 195 -2.12 -6.59 4.01
N ALA A 196 -1.29 -6.19 4.98
CA ALA A 196 -0.09 -6.92 5.36
C ALA A 196 -0.42 -8.34 5.86
N ALA A 197 -1.51 -8.51 6.60
CA ALA A 197 -2.01 -9.83 6.98
C ALA A 197 -2.39 -10.68 5.75
N GLY A 198 -3.00 -10.05 4.74
CA GLY A 198 -3.31 -10.67 3.46
C GLY A 198 -2.08 -11.13 2.70
N LEU A 199 -1.04 -10.29 2.61
CA LEU A 199 0.25 -10.64 2.01
C LEU A 199 0.92 -11.81 2.74
N VAL A 200 0.83 -11.87 4.08
CA VAL A 200 1.35 -13.03 4.82
C VAL A 200 0.57 -14.29 4.50
N ALA A 201 -0.76 -14.22 4.50
CA ALA A 201 -1.61 -15.37 4.20
C ALA A 201 -1.35 -15.91 2.79
N HIS A 202 -1.42 -15.04 1.79
CA HIS A 202 -1.20 -15.39 0.39
C HIS A 202 0.24 -15.85 0.13
N GLY A 203 1.22 -15.22 0.79
CA GLY A 203 2.62 -15.61 0.62
C GLY A 203 2.89 -17.03 1.09
N PHE A 204 2.23 -17.44 2.19
CA PHE A 204 2.27 -18.83 2.64
C PHE A 204 1.44 -19.78 1.79
N HIS A 205 0.33 -19.31 1.19
CA HIS A 205 -0.44 -20.08 0.23
C HIS A 205 0.41 -20.46 -1.00
N GLU A 206 1.14 -19.50 -1.57
CA GLU A 206 2.04 -19.75 -2.70
C GLU A 206 3.23 -20.65 -2.32
N LEU A 207 3.75 -20.51 -1.09
CA LEU A 207 4.75 -21.45 -0.55
C LEU A 207 4.19 -22.87 -0.34
N GLN A 208 2.90 -23.03 -0.06
CA GLN A 208 2.24 -24.33 0.01
C GLN A 208 2.10 -24.94 -1.40
N GLN A 209 1.71 -24.14 -2.39
CA GLN A 209 1.67 -24.58 -3.80
C GLN A 209 3.04 -25.02 -4.32
N ALA A 210 4.10 -24.34 -3.87
CA ALA A 210 5.49 -24.71 -4.18
C ALA A 210 6.02 -25.94 -3.41
N GLY A 211 5.22 -26.53 -2.51
CA GLY A 211 5.62 -27.67 -1.69
C GLY A 211 6.63 -27.35 -0.58
N VAL A 212 6.84 -26.07 -0.27
CA VAL A 212 7.79 -25.59 0.77
C VAL A 212 7.11 -25.55 2.15
N ALA A 213 5.84 -25.16 2.20
CA ALA A 213 5.05 -25.08 3.43
C ALA A 213 4.08 -26.26 3.57
N PRO A 214 3.80 -26.73 4.81
CA PRO A 214 2.93 -27.88 5.02
C PRO A 214 1.46 -27.53 4.77
N ILE A 215 0.74 -28.42 4.08
CA ILE A 215 -0.71 -28.37 3.91
C ILE A 215 -1.33 -29.25 5.00
N VAL A 216 -1.89 -28.62 6.04
CA VAL A 216 -2.54 -29.35 7.15
C VAL A 216 -4.01 -29.60 6.85
N VAL A 217 -4.72 -28.56 6.41
CA VAL A 217 -6.11 -28.60 5.92
C VAL A 217 -6.18 -27.66 4.73
N GLU A 218 -6.55 -28.20 3.58
CA GLU A 218 -6.55 -27.48 2.30
C GLU A 218 -7.68 -26.44 2.23
N HIS A 219 -8.87 -26.78 2.74
CA HIS A 219 -10.02 -25.88 2.78
C HIS A 219 -10.75 -26.03 4.12
N ILE A 220 -10.79 -24.97 4.93
CA ILE A 220 -11.50 -25.00 6.23
C ILE A 220 -12.96 -24.55 6.07
N TRP A 221 -13.21 -23.65 5.12
CA TRP A 221 -14.54 -23.25 4.67
C TRP A 221 -14.51 -23.04 3.16
N ASP A 222 -15.70 -23.03 2.58
CA ASP A 222 -15.91 -22.53 1.23
C ASP A 222 -17.17 -21.64 1.26
N VAL A 223 -16.94 -20.34 1.08
CA VAL A 223 -18.01 -19.33 0.98
C VAL A 223 -18.11 -18.79 -0.44
N ASN A 224 -17.30 -19.32 -1.37
CA ASN A 224 -17.40 -18.94 -2.76
C ASN A 224 -18.73 -19.46 -3.32
N PRO A 225 -19.54 -18.60 -3.96
CA PRO A 225 -20.76 -19.04 -4.61
C PRO A 225 -20.42 -20.00 -5.77
N ASP A 226 -21.22 -21.05 -5.93
CA ASP A 226 -21.05 -22.04 -6.99
C ASP A 226 -20.94 -21.36 -8.37
N VAL A 227 -19.91 -21.76 -9.13
CA VAL A 227 -19.63 -21.25 -10.48
C VAL A 227 -19.80 -22.39 -11.46
N SER A 228 -20.52 -22.17 -12.56
CA SER A 228 -20.64 -23.19 -13.60
C SER A 228 -19.32 -23.36 -14.35
N ASP A 229 -19.03 -24.57 -14.85
CA ASP A 229 -17.80 -24.82 -15.64
C ASP A 229 -17.68 -23.91 -16.86
N ALA A 230 -18.82 -23.47 -17.42
CA ALA A 230 -18.88 -22.51 -18.52
C ALA A 230 -18.46 -21.09 -18.06
N ASP A 231 -18.89 -20.68 -16.87
CA ASP A 231 -18.56 -19.37 -16.29
C ASP A 231 -17.09 -19.31 -15.83
N VAL A 232 -16.52 -20.41 -15.33
CA VAL A 232 -15.08 -20.52 -15.00
C VAL A 232 -14.24 -20.36 -16.27
N ALA A 233 -14.63 -21.00 -17.37
CA ALA A 233 -13.93 -20.90 -18.66
C ALA A 233 -13.99 -19.48 -19.25
N ASP A 234 -15.08 -18.74 -19.01
CA ASP A 234 -15.26 -17.34 -19.45
C ASP A 234 -14.68 -16.29 -18.47
N GLY A 235 -14.16 -16.73 -17.32
CA GLY A 235 -13.67 -15.88 -16.23
C GLY A 235 -14.77 -15.04 -15.58
N ASN A 236 -16.03 -15.47 -15.68
CA ASN A 236 -17.18 -14.81 -15.09
C ASN A 236 -17.42 -15.35 -13.69
N TYR A 237 -16.81 -14.71 -12.71
CA TYR A 237 -17.04 -15.06 -11.31
C TYR A 237 -18.19 -14.22 -10.74
N PRO A 238 -19.09 -14.82 -9.93
CA PRO A 238 -20.12 -14.07 -9.20
C PRO A 238 -19.48 -12.95 -8.36
N ALA A 239 -20.21 -11.85 -8.14
CA ALA A 239 -19.62 -10.64 -7.54
C ALA A 239 -18.88 -10.90 -6.22
N LEU A 240 -19.42 -11.74 -5.33
CA LEU A 240 -18.84 -12.06 -4.02
C LEU A 240 -17.80 -13.18 -4.04
N HIS A 241 -17.62 -13.86 -5.18
CA HIS A 241 -16.55 -14.84 -5.35
C HIS A 241 -15.20 -14.13 -5.24
N GLU A 242 -14.18 -14.79 -4.68
CA GLU A 242 -12.85 -14.20 -4.46
C GLU A 242 -12.14 -13.72 -5.74
N LYS A 243 -12.49 -14.32 -6.88
CA LYS A 243 -12.07 -13.93 -8.25
C LYS A 243 -13.09 -13.01 -8.95
N GLY A 244 -14.19 -12.70 -8.28
CA GLY A 244 -15.24 -11.79 -8.73
C GLY A 244 -14.92 -10.33 -8.41
N VAL A 245 -15.78 -9.43 -8.88
CA VAL A 245 -15.51 -7.98 -8.76
C VAL A 245 -15.44 -7.51 -7.31
N ILE A 246 -16.36 -7.95 -6.45
CA ILE A 246 -16.39 -7.55 -5.04
C ILE A 246 -15.40 -8.41 -4.24
N GLY A 247 -15.47 -9.73 -4.35
CA GLY A 247 -14.58 -10.61 -3.60
C GLY A 247 -13.10 -10.40 -3.96
N GLY A 248 -12.78 -10.07 -5.21
CA GLY A 248 -11.43 -9.68 -5.64
C GLY A 248 -10.96 -8.36 -5.04
N ILE A 249 -11.87 -7.38 -4.85
CA ILE A 249 -11.55 -6.16 -4.09
C ILE A 249 -11.25 -6.50 -2.64
N PHE A 250 -12.06 -7.35 -2.01
CA PHE A 250 -11.79 -7.77 -0.64
C PHE A 250 -10.49 -8.60 -0.55
N LYS A 251 -10.19 -9.40 -1.57
CA LYS A 251 -8.94 -10.18 -1.66
C LYS A 251 -7.75 -9.24 -1.73
N ALA A 252 -7.79 -8.28 -2.63
CA ALA A 252 -6.74 -7.28 -2.80
C ALA A 252 -6.62 -6.32 -1.59
N LEU A 253 -7.70 -5.96 -0.92
CA LEU A 253 -7.66 -4.98 0.19
C LEU A 253 -7.38 -5.60 1.56
N PHE A 254 -7.89 -6.80 1.82
CA PHE A 254 -7.90 -7.41 3.14
C PHE A 254 -7.30 -8.82 3.17
N GLY A 255 -6.86 -9.35 2.03
CA GLY A 255 -6.46 -10.74 1.90
C GLY A 255 -7.64 -11.71 2.02
N TRP A 256 -8.85 -11.28 1.65
CA TRP A 256 -10.01 -12.17 1.62
C TRP A 256 -9.75 -13.38 0.73
N ASN A 257 -9.97 -14.55 1.30
CA ASN A 257 -9.92 -15.83 0.60
C ASN A 257 -11.24 -16.55 0.87
N GLY A 258 -11.95 -16.92 -0.20
CA GLY A 258 -13.26 -17.56 -0.12
C GLY A 258 -13.17 -19.04 0.28
N ASN A 259 -12.01 -19.65 0.08
CA ASN A 259 -11.69 -21.03 0.39
C ASN A 259 -10.24 -21.17 0.90
N PRO A 260 -9.90 -20.60 2.08
CA PRO A 260 -8.52 -20.59 2.56
C PRO A 260 -8.12 -21.91 3.19
N ALA A 261 -6.82 -22.18 3.13
CA ALA A 261 -6.19 -23.19 3.96
C ALA A 261 -6.15 -22.77 5.43
N LEU A 262 -6.08 -23.75 6.35
CA LEU A 262 -6.02 -23.47 7.78
C LEU A 262 -4.81 -22.61 8.16
N LEU A 263 -3.69 -22.82 7.47
CA LEU A 263 -2.47 -22.06 7.72
C LEU A 263 -2.66 -20.57 7.41
N GLU A 264 -3.34 -20.24 6.31
CA GLU A 264 -3.63 -18.86 5.91
C GLU A 264 -4.45 -18.13 6.97
N VAL A 265 -5.53 -18.77 7.46
CA VAL A 265 -6.42 -18.20 8.49
C VAL A 265 -5.69 -17.95 9.79
N VAL A 266 -4.86 -18.92 10.22
CA VAL A 266 -4.07 -18.82 11.45
C VAL A 266 -3.05 -17.70 11.33
N LEU A 267 -2.33 -17.62 10.21
CA LEU A 267 -1.30 -16.60 10.00
C LEU A 267 -1.90 -15.20 9.89
N TRP A 268 -2.99 -15.03 9.16
CA TRP A 268 -3.72 -13.77 9.07
C TRP A 268 -4.17 -13.31 10.46
N SER A 269 -4.81 -14.20 11.22
CA SER A 269 -5.30 -13.91 12.57
C SER A 269 -4.17 -13.59 13.55
N ALA A 270 -3.07 -14.34 13.47
CA ALA A 270 -1.89 -14.13 14.30
C ALA A 270 -1.22 -12.78 13.99
N TYR A 271 -1.12 -12.42 12.71
CA TYR A 271 -0.55 -11.15 12.27
C TYR A 271 -1.42 -9.97 12.76
N VAL A 272 -2.73 -9.99 12.49
CA VAL A 272 -3.64 -8.92 12.93
C VAL A 272 -3.66 -8.81 14.45
N GLY A 273 -3.78 -9.94 15.15
CA GLY A 273 -3.75 -9.98 16.62
C GLY A 273 -2.44 -9.43 17.20
N GLY A 274 -1.31 -9.80 16.61
CA GLY A 274 0.02 -9.30 16.96
C GLY A 274 0.11 -7.78 16.76
N MET A 275 -0.31 -7.27 15.61
CA MET A 275 -0.27 -5.85 15.29
C MET A 275 -1.22 -5.01 16.14
N VAL A 276 -2.42 -5.50 16.45
CA VAL A 276 -3.34 -4.84 17.40
C VAL A 276 -2.73 -4.80 18.80
N TYR A 277 -2.10 -5.88 19.26
CA TYR A 277 -1.40 -5.92 20.54
C TYR A 277 -0.23 -4.93 20.60
N PHE A 278 0.62 -4.91 19.56
CA PHE A 278 1.71 -3.93 19.43
C PHE A 278 1.20 -2.50 19.38
N SER A 279 0.11 -2.24 18.65
CA SER A 279 -0.50 -0.90 18.54
C SER A 279 -0.99 -0.39 19.89
N LYS A 280 -1.63 -1.25 20.71
CA LYS A 280 -2.08 -0.91 22.07
C LYS A 280 -0.90 -0.67 23.02
N LYS A 281 0.15 -1.48 22.92
CA LYS A 281 1.35 -1.36 23.78
C LYS A 281 2.16 -0.10 23.46
N LEU A 282 2.28 0.27 22.19
CA LEU A 282 3.01 1.45 21.74
C LEU A 282 2.20 2.75 21.96
N GLY A 283 0.89 2.73 21.74
CA GLY A 283 0.01 3.88 21.99
C GLY A 283 -0.28 4.15 23.49
N GLY A 284 0.00 3.19 24.38
CA GLY A 284 -0.11 3.38 25.83
C GLY A 284 1.11 4.05 26.48
N ALA A 285 2.27 4.05 25.81
CA ALA A 285 3.52 4.58 26.37
C ALA A 285 3.63 6.11 26.31
N THR A 286 2.81 6.78 25.50
CA THR A 286 2.80 8.24 25.32
C THR A 286 1.87 8.99 26.30
N HIS A 287 1.05 8.28 27.09
CA HIS A 287 0.07 8.87 28.02
C HIS A 287 0.45 8.77 29.51
N THR A 288 1.67 8.34 29.85
CA THR A 288 2.10 8.14 31.25
C THR A 288 3.32 8.95 31.67
N SER A 289 3.66 10.03 30.95
CA SER A 289 4.63 11.01 31.42
C SER A 289 3.94 12.36 31.65
N GLU A 290 3.17 12.43 32.72
CA GLU A 290 2.88 13.68 33.45
C GLU A 290 3.71 13.71 34.74
#